data_AF-A0A7U6KQP1-F1
#
_entry.id   AF-A0A7U6KQP1-F1
#
_cell.length_a   1.000
_cell.length_b   1.000
_cell.length_c   1.000
_cell.angle_alpha   90.00
_cell.angle_beta   90.00
_cell.angle_gamma   90.00
#
_symmetry.space_group_name_H-M   'P 1'
#
loop_
_entity.id
_entity.type
_entity.pdbx_description
1 polymer ?
#
loop_
_entity_poly.entity_id
_entity_poly.type
_entity_poly.pdbx_seq_one_letter_code
_entity_poly.pdbx_strand_id
1 'polypeptide(L)' 'MRLRVAARTPDKTMAQAITREVETLYTNGPAGGGGIRSHIQAIVSIGSILIPETDTDITVSYWESNK' A
#
# COMPACT_ATOMS: atom_id res chain seq x y z
N MET A 1 12.61 -23.48 3.57
CA MET A 1 11.62 -22.45 3.99
C MET A 1 11.19 -21.63 2.77
N ARG A 2 9.92 -21.22 2.65
CA ARG A 2 9.45 -20.35 1.54
C ARG A 2 8.78 -19.11 2.11
N LEU A 3 9.37 -17.94 1.86
CA LEU A 3 8.88 -16.64 2.33
C LEU A 3 8.26 -15.85 1.16
N ARG A 4 7.22 -15.06 1.44
CA ARG A 4 6.67 -14.06 0.53
C ARG A 4 6.44 -12.79 1.32
N VAL A 5 6.95 -11.66 0.82
CA VAL A 5 6.81 -10.35 1.46
C VAL A 5 6.17 -9.40 0.45
N ALA A 6 5.18 -8.65 0.90
CA ALA A 6 4.58 -7.55 0.17
C ALA A 6 4.49 -6.35 1.12
N ALA A 7 4.99 -5.19 0.69
CA ALA A 7 5.02 -3.98 1.49
C ALA A 7 4.71 -2.76 0.63
N ARG A 8 4.04 -1.76 1.23
CA ARG A 8 3.94 -0.41 0.70
C ARG A 8 4.83 0.48 1.55
N THR A 9 5.68 1.27 0.91
CA THR A 9 6.64 2.15 1.58
C THR A 9 6.47 3.59 1.10
N PRO A 10 6.76 4.60 1.94
CA PRO A 10 6.71 6.01 1.53
C PRO A 10 7.67 6.35 0.39
N ASP A 11 8.80 5.65 0.32
CA ASP A 11 9.83 5.88 -0.68
C ASP A 11 10.39 4.56 -1.25
N LYS A 12 11.05 4.68 -2.39
CA LYS A 12 11.68 3.56 -3.09
C LYS A 12 12.86 2.97 -2.31
N THR A 13 13.57 3.78 -1.54
CA THR A 13 14.76 3.36 -0.79
C THR A 13 14.41 2.36 0.32
N MET A 14 13.29 2.56 1.01
CA MET A 14 12.77 1.61 1.99
C MET A 14 12.33 0.30 1.34
N ALA A 15 11.66 0.34 0.18
CA ALA A 15 11.30 -0.87 -0.56
C ALA A 15 12.55 -1.68 -0.98
N GLN A 16 13.62 -0.98 -1.37
CA GLN A 16 14.91 -1.60 -1.68
C GLN A 16 15.56 -2.22 -0.43
N ALA A 17 15.51 -1.56 0.71
CA ALA A 17 16.03 -2.10 1.96
C ALA A 17 15.33 -3.41 2.35
N ILE A 18 13.98 -3.46 2.27
CA ILE A 18 13.22 -4.70 2.51
C ILE A 18 13.66 -5.80 1.54
N THR A 19 13.79 -5.48 0.25
CA THR A 19 14.23 -6.45 -0.76
C THR A 19 15.61 -6.99 -0.43
N ARG A 20 16.54 -6.12 -0.01
CA ARG A 20 17.90 -6.49 0.37
C ARG A 20 17.93 -7.44 1.57
N GLU A 21 17.10 -7.21 2.59
CA GLU A 21 16.99 -8.14 3.72
C GLU A 21 16.42 -9.50 3.32
N VAL A 22 15.49 -9.54 2.36
CA VAL A 22 15.00 -10.83 1.83
C VAL A 22 16.07 -11.50 0.97
N GLU A 23 16.85 -10.73 0.21
CA GLU A 23 18.01 -11.21 -0.56
C GLU A 23 19.13 -11.73 0.34
N THR A 24 19.39 -11.14 1.51
CA THR A 24 20.42 -11.68 2.42
C THR A 24 20.03 -13.07 2.94
N LEU A 25 18.74 -13.38 3.07
CA LEU A 25 18.28 -14.74 3.38
C LEU A 25 18.57 -15.75 2.28
N TYR A 26 18.80 -15.29 1.05
CA TYR A 26 19.17 -16.14 -0.08
C TYR A 26 20.56 -16.76 0.11
N THR A 27 21.52 -15.94 0.56
CA THR A 27 22.93 -16.34 0.74
C THR A 27 23.23 -16.77 2.18
N ASN A 28 22.62 -16.12 3.17
CA ASN A 28 22.94 -16.26 4.59
C ASN A 28 21.79 -16.83 5.43
N GLY A 29 20.68 -17.23 4.81
CA GLY A 29 19.47 -17.70 5.49
C GLY A 29 19.07 -19.15 5.16
N PRO A 30 17.99 -19.66 5.77
CA PRO A 30 17.53 -21.06 5.65
C PRO A 30 16.97 -21.44 4.26
N ALA A 31 17.03 -20.53 3.29
CA ALA A 31 16.48 -20.70 1.95
C ALA A 31 17.47 -21.35 0.96
N GLY A 32 18.76 -21.40 1.28
CA GLY A 32 19.74 -22.27 0.62
C GLY A 32 19.78 -22.19 -0.92
N GLY A 33 19.68 -21.00 -1.50
CA GLY A 33 19.87 -20.81 -2.96
C GLY A 33 18.68 -21.14 -3.87
N GLY A 34 17.45 -21.30 -3.36
CA GLY A 34 16.24 -21.66 -4.14
C GLY A 34 15.65 -20.63 -5.12
N GLY A 35 16.46 -19.68 -5.61
CA GLY A 35 16.08 -18.45 -6.31
C GLY A 35 15.39 -17.37 -5.44
N ILE A 36 15.47 -16.11 -5.90
CA ILE A 36 14.69 -14.98 -5.40
C ILE A 36 14.12 -14.17 -6.56
N ARG A 37 12.91 -13.62 -6.37
CA ARG A 37 12.24 -12.71 -7.31
C ARG A 37 11.71 -11.53 -6.52
N SER A 38 12.09 -10.33 -6.91
CA SER A 38 11.62 -9.08 -6.31
C SER A 38 11.14 -8.13 -7.41
N HIS A 39 10.19 -7.25 -7.07
CA HIS A 39 9.67 -6.23 -7.98
C HIS A 39 9.26 -5.01 -7.16
N ILE A 40 9.70 -3.83 -7.61
CA ILE A 40 9.36 -2.54 -6.99
C ILE A 40 8.74 -1.68 -8.08
N GLN A 41 7.54 -1.18 -7.81
CA GLN A 41 6.80 -0.29 -8.69
C GLN A 41 6.21 0.86 -7.89
N ALA A 42 6.16 2.04 -8.50
CA ALA A 42 5.37 3.15 -7.99
C ALA A 42 3.88 2.82 -8.19
N ILE A 43 3.07 3.08 -7.18
CA ILE A 43 1.63 2.84 -7.23
C ILE A 43 0.89 4.11 -6.82
N VAL A 44 -0.27 4.34 -7.43
CA VAL A 44 -1.26 5.30 -6.93
C VAL A 44 -2.16 4.52 -5.98
N SER A 45 -2.24 4.96 -4.72
CA SER A 45 -3.09 4.34 -3.69
C SER A 45 -4.22 5.28 -3.30
N ILE A 46 -5.38 4.70 -3.00
CA ILE A 46 -6.46 5.42 -2.33
C ILE A 46 -6.13 5.46 -0.83
N GLY A 47 -6.30 6.63 -0.23
CA GLY A 47 -6.22 6.83 1.22
C GLY A 47 -7.55 7.37 1.73
N SER A 48 -7.98 6.88 2.89
CA SER A 48 -9.12 7.48 3.59
C SER A 48 -8.70 8.83 4.18
N ILE A 49 -9.53 9.84 4.01
CA ILE A 49 -9.35 11.15 4.65
C ILE A 49 -10.57 11.47 5.50
N LEU A 50 -10.37 12.25 6.55
CA LEU A 50 -11.44 12.92 7.30
C LEU A 50 -11.68 14.28 6.64
N ILE A 51 -12.94 14.58 6.34
CA ILE A 51 -13.38 15.90 5.87
C ILE A 51 -13.98 16.62 7.08
N PRO A 52 -13.48 17.82 7.45
CA PRO A 52 -14.10 18.64 8.49
C PRO A 52 -15.54 19.02 8.11
N GLU A 53 -16.42 19.11 9.10
CA GLU A 53 -17.83 19.51 8.88
C GLU A 53 -17.93 20.88 8.20
N THR A 54 -17.04 21.81 8.55
CA THR A 54 -16.98 23.17 7.97
C THR A 54 -16.69 23.19 6.48
N ASP A 55 -16.11 22.12 5.93
CA ASP A 55 -15.79 22.00 4.51
C ASP A 55 -16.92 21.32 3.72
N THR A 56 -18.06 21.03 4.37
CA THR A 56 -19.22 20.37 3.76
C THR A 56 -20.42 21.31 3.75
N ASP A 57 -20.90 21.66 2.55
CA ASP A 57 -22.12 22.47 2.39
C ASP A 57 -23.30 21.55 2.01
N ILE A 58 -24.12 21.19 3.01
CA ILE A 58 -25.22 20.23 2.83
C ILE A 58 -26.50 20.98 2.49
N THR A 59 -26.97 20.84 1.24
CA THR A 59 -28.29 21.36 0.82
C THR A 59 -29.26 20.21 0.59
N VAL A 60 -30.35 20.18 1.36
CA VAL A 60 -31.45 19.22 1.18
C VAL A 60 -32.65 19.96 0.58
N SER A 61 -33.14 19.49 -0.56
CA SER A 61 -34.39 20.00 -1.15
C SER A 61 -35.45 18.91 -1.15
N TYR A 62 -36.67 19.29 -0.76
CA TYR A 62 -37.84 18.42 -0.75
C TYR A 62 -38.87 18.98 -1.71
N TRP A 63 -39.44 18.10 -2.54
CA TRP A 63 -40.47 18.45 -3.50
C TRP A 63 -41.70 17.60 -3.23
N GLU A 64 -42.81 18.24 -2.90
CA GLU A 64 -44.10 17.58 -2.74
C GLU A 64 -45.03 17.95 -3.90
N SER A 65 -45.64 16.93 -4.50
CA SER A 65 -46.66 17.11 -5.54
C SER A 65 -48.00 17.32 -4.87
N ASN A 66 -48.54 18.54 -4.92
CA ASN A 66 -49.87 18.83 -4.44
C ASN A 66 -50.90 18.11 -5.33
N LYS A 67 -51.81 17.34 -4.74
CA LYS A 67 -52.85 16.56 -5.41
C LYS A 67 -54.18 17.31 -5.39
#